data_AF-A0A7W8K5U2-F1
#
_entry.id   AF-A0A7W8K5U2-F1
#
_cell.length_a   1.000
_cell.length_b   1.000
_cell.length_c   1.000
_cell.angle_alpha   90.00
_cell.angle_beta   90.00
_cell.angle_gamma   90.00
#
_symmetry.space_group_name_H-M   'P 1'
#
loop_
_entity.id
_entity.type
_entity.pdbx_description
1 polymer ?
#
loop_
_entity_poly.entity_id
_entity_poly.type
_entity_poly.pdbx_seq_one_letter_code
_entity_poly.pdbx_strand_id
1 'polypeptide(L)'
;MSERTLASRIQRGIKRNNDQVNKKKIEMISASEILSKVNDGVFLEIIFKKNTDWDTQLDSRYSFEFDSAWSVSYEKVTSSCPPEDSTLKEIRETTFKNVYLMSKNSDLAGYVSDDMGLIAQAFENKIDIDFINKLWKIYTQGEFPIQI
;
A
#
# COMPACT_ATOMS: atom_id res chain seq x y z
N MET A 1 -8.06 47.92 10.68
CA MET A 1 -7.84 46.57 10.08
C MET A 1 -9.21 46.03 9.73
N SER A 2 -9.51 45.70 8.47
CA SER A 2 -10.89 45.34 8.07
C SER A 2 -11.19 43.86 8.34
N GLU A 3 -12.45 43.55 8.64
CA GLU A 3 -12.92 42.17 8.87
C GLU A 3 -12.61 41.23 7.69
N ARG A 4 -12.59 41.76 6.46
CA ARG A 4 -12.22 41.01 5.25
C ARG A 4 -10.77 40.51 5.30
N THR A 5 -9.86 41.26 5.91
CA THR A 5 -8.46 40.85 6.09
C THR A 5 -8.32 39.73 7.11
N LEU A 6 -9.13 39.72 8.17
CA LEU A 6 -9.10 38.68 9.21
C LEU A 6 -9.64 37.34 8.69
N ALA A 7 -10.79 37.34 8.00
CA ALA A 7 -11.39 36.13 7.43
C ALA A 7 -10.46 35.42 6.43
N SER A 8 -9.76 36.19 5.56
CA SER A 8 -8.80 35.63 4.60
C SER A 8 -7.57 34.99 5.26
N ARG A 9 -7.18 35.44 6.46
CA ARG A 9 -6.04 34.87 7.21
C ARG A 9 -6.43 33.58 7.89
N ILE A 10 -7.66 33.50 8.41
CA ILE A 10 -8.23 32.29 9.01
C ILE A 10 -8.37 31.20 7.93
N GLN A 11 -8.97 31.52 6.77
CA GLN A 11 -9.11 30.55 5.67
C GLN A 11 -7.76 30.06 5.14
N ARG A 12 -6.75 30.94 5.03
CA ARG A 12 -5.37 30.53 4.67
C ARG A 12 -4.70 29.69 5.75
N GLY A 13 -5.02 29.90 7.03
CA GLY A 13 -4.54 29.06 8.14
C GLY A 13 -5.14 27.67 8.09
N ILE A 14 -6.46 27.57 7.90
CA ILE A 14 -7.18 26.29 7.78
C ILE A 14 -6.68 25.50 6.57
N LYS A 15 -6.55 26.15 5.40
CA LYS A 15 -6.02 25.50 4.19
C LYS A 15 -4.60 24.97 4.39
N ARG A 16 -3.69 25.77 4.97
CA ARG A 16 -2.31 25.34 5.26
C ARG A 16 -2.24 24.19 6.25
N ASN A 17 -3.06 24.19 7.29
CA ASN A 17 -3.12 23.09 8.24
C ASN A 17 -3.66 21.82 7.57
N ASN A 18 -4.71 21.91 6.73
CA ASN A 18 -5.21 20.76 5.99
C ASN A 18 -4.19 20.23 4.98
N ASP A 19 -3.46 21.12 4.28
CA ASP A 19 -2.38 20.74 3.38
C ASP A 19 -1.21 20.07 4.12
N GLN A 20 -0.90 20.49 5.35
CA GLN A 20 0.12 19.86 6.20
C GLN A 20 -0.32 18.52 6.79
N VAL A 21 -1.58 18.40 7.23
CA VAL A 21 -2.17 17.13 7.69
C VAL A 21 -2.22 16.13 6.53
N ASN A 22 -2.48 16.58 5.30
CA ASN A 22 -2.47 15.77 4.09
C ASN A 22 -1.06 15.54 3.50
N LYS A 23 -0.02 16.24 3.98
CA LYS A 23 1.39 16.09 3.57
C LYS A 23 2.25 15.35 4.58
N LYS A 24 1.67 14.50 5.44
CA LYS A 24 2.50 13.52 6.14
C LYS A 24 3.01 12.53 5.10
N LYS A 25 4.22 12.79 4.57
CA LYS A 25 4.91 11.89 3.64
C LYS A 25 4.94 10.52 4.31
N ILE A 26 4.44 9.51 3.61
CA ILE A 26 4.49 8.13 4.11
C ILE A 26 5.98 7.78 4.25
N GLU A 27 6.35 7.34 5.44
CA GLU A 27 7.71 6.92 5.72
C GLU A 27 7.95 5.61 4.95
N MET A 28 8.79 5.70 3.92
CA MET A 28 9.26 4.53 3.19
C MET A 28 10.20 3.76 4.11
N ILE A 29 9.81 2.55 4.46
CA ILE A 29 10.62 1.62 5.25
C ILE A 29 11.41 0.71 4.30
N SER A 30 12.51 0.15 4.77
CA SER A 30 13.35 -0.77 4.01
C SER A 30 12.65 -2.10 3.71
N ALA A 31 13.14 -2.83 2.69
CA ALA A 31 12.63 -4.16 2.38
C ALA A 31 12.75 -5.13 3.57
N SER A 32 13.82 -5.02 4.38
CA SER A 32 13.99 -5.86 5.57
C SER A 32 12.96 -5.56 6.66
N GLU A 33 12.54 -4.30 6.81
CA GLU A 33 11.45 -3.93 7.72
C GLU A 33 10.09 -4.43 7.22
N ILE A 34 9.84 -4.39 5.90
CA ILE A 34 8.64 -5.01 5.30
C ILE A 34 8.64 -6.51 5.54
N LEU A 35 9.79 -7.18 5.30
CA LEU A 35 9.95 -8.61 5.57
C LEU A 35 9.68 -8.96 7.03
N SER A 36 10.19 -8.14 7.96
CA SER A 36 9.91 -8.30 9.39
C SER A 36 8.41 -8.17 9.69
N LYS A 37 7.69 -7.27 9.03
CA LYS A 37 6.24 -7.09 9.22
C LYS A 37 5.45 -8.27 8.69
N VAL A 38 5.72 -8.75 7.48
CA VAL A 38 4.99 -9.91 6.92
C VAL A 38 5.25 -11.21 7.70
N ASN A 39 6.35 -11.28 8.45
CA ASN A 39 6.72 -12.40 9.33
C ASN A 39 6.29 -12.25 10.79
N ASP A 40 5.84 -11.09 11.25
CA ASP A 40 5.57 -10.85 12.67
C ASP A 40 4.35 -11.62 13.21
N GLY A 41 3.57 -12.23 12.32
CA GLY A 41 2.37 -13.00 12.64
C GLY A 41 1.17 -12.14 13.03
N VAL A 42 1.28 -10.82 13.05
CA VAL A 42 0.22 -9.89 13.48
C VAL A 42 -0.26 -9.04 12.31
N PHE A 43 0.66 -8.51 11.51
CA PHE A 43 0.38 -7.57 10.42
C PHE A 43 -0.64 -8.14 9.42
N LEU A 44 -0.42 -9.37 8.94
CA LEU A 44 -1.32 -10.02 8.00
C LEU A 44 -2.59 -10.57 8.68
N GLU A 45 -2.50 -11.04 9.93
CA GLU A 45 -3.65 -11.61 10.66
C GLU A 45 -4.77 -10.58 10.91
N ILE A 46 -4.40 -9.32 11.16
CA ILE A 46 -5.38 -8.24 11.36
C ILE A 46 -6.26 -8.05 10.11
N ILE A 47 -5.67 -8.24 8.93
CA ILE A 47 -6.30 -8.02 7.62
C ILE A 47 -7.10 -9.26 7.21
N PHE A 48 -6.45 -10.42 7.25
CA PHE A 48 -6.96 -11.65 6.62
C PHE A 48 -7.73 -12.53 7.62
N LYS A 49 -8.88 -12.01 8.05
CA LYS A 49 -9.78 -12.69 8.98
C LYS A 49 -10.37 -13.97 8.35
N LYS A 50 -10.58 -14.98 9.19
CA LYS A 50 -11.28 -16.21 8.80
C LYS A 50 -12.73 -15.91 8.41
N ASN A 51 -13.25 -16.67 7.45
CA ASN A 51 -14.63 -16.60 6.96
C ASN A 51 -15.01 -15.28 6.24
N THR A 52 -14.04 -14.44 5.88
CA THR A 52 -14.28 -13.36 4.93
C THR A 52 -14.55 -13.95 3.54
N ASP A 53 -15.56 -13.42 2.86
CA ASP A 53 -15.82 -13.73 1.45
C ASP A 53 -14.82 -13.01 0.55
N TRP A 54 -13.66 -13.62 0.36
CA TRP A 54 -12.57 -13.04 -0.42
C TRP A 54 -12.86 -12.94 -1.90
N ASP A 55 -13.72 -13.80 -2.45
CA ASP A 55 -14.09 -13.72 -3.87
C ASP A 55 -14.86 -12.42 -4.13
N THR A 56 -15.84 -12.10 -3.29
CA THR A 56 -16.56 -10.80 -3.37
C THR A 56 -15.63 -9.59 -3.14
N GLN A 57 -14.64 -9.69 -2.25
CA GLN A 57 -13.67 -8.61 -2.04
C GLN A 57 -12.75 -8.41 -3.26
N LEU A 58 -12.31 -9.49 -3.90
CA LEU A 58 -11.52 -9.45 -5.12
C LEU A 58 -12.33 -8.89 -6.29
N ASP A 59 -13.60 -9.28 -6.43
CA ASP A 59 -14.52 -8.70 -7.43
C ASP A 59 -14.68 -7.18 -7.22
N SER A 60 -14.75 -6.73 -5.96
CA SER A 60 -14.84 -5.30 -5.64
C SER A 60 -13.56 -4.53 -5.95
N ARG A 61 -12.40 -5.20 -5.88
CA ARG A 61 -11.10 -4.65 -6.27
C ARG A 61 -10.92 -4.59 -7.79
N TYR A 62 -11.63 -5.45 -8.53
CA TYR A 62 -11.56 -5.57 -9.98
C TYR A 62 -12.23 -4.38 -10.68
N SER A 63 -11.53 -3.24 -10.68
CA SER A 63 -11.90 -2.01 -11.37
C SER A 63 -10.81 -1.60 -12.35
N PHE A 64 -11.21 -0.98 -13.45
CA PHE A 64 -10.28 -0.48 -14.47
C PHE A 64 -9.30 0.54 -13.87
N GLU A 65 -9.79 1.41 -12.98
CA GLU A 65 -9.00 2.44 -12.33
C GLU A 65 -7.89 1.82 -11.45
N PHE A 66 -8.22 0.78 -10.68
CA PHE A 66 -7.24 0.08 -9.85
C PHE A 66 -6.21 -0.65 -10.71
N ASP A 67 -6.67 -1.43 -11.69
CA ASP A 67 -5.80 -2.22 -12.58
C ASP A 67 -4.84 -1.33 -13.38
N SER A 68 -5.34 -0.22 -13.92
CA SER A 68 -4.54 0.76 -14.63
C SER A 68 -3.49 1.40 -13.71
N ALA A 69 -3.88 1.81 -12.50
CA ALA A 69 -2.96 2.43 -11.56
C ALA A 69 -1.88 1.46 -11.06
N TRP A 70 -2.25 0.19 -10.83
CA TRP A 70 -1.31 -0.87 -10.46
C TRP A 70 -0.32 -1.14 -11.59
N SER A 71 -0.82 -1.32 -12.82
CA SER A 71 0.01 -1.62 -14.00
C SER A 71 1.00 -0.50 -14.30
N VAL A 72 0.54 0.76 -14.32
CA VAL A 72 1.43 1.93 -14.54
C VAL A 72 2.49 2.04 -13.44
N SER A 73 2.13 1.74 -12.19
CA SER A 73 3.08 1.75 -11.07
C SER A 73 4.11 0.63 -11.21
N TYR A 74 3.67 -0.57 -11.55
CA TYR A 74 4.52 -1.74 -11.78
C TYR A 74 5.51 -1.51 -12.93
N GLU A 75 5.04 -1.03 -14.09
CA GLU A 75 5.90 -0.69 -15.23
C GLU A 75 6.94 0.38 -14.85
N LYS A 76 6.52 1.42 -14.11
CA LYS A 76 7.44 2.47 -13.67
C LYS A 76 8.51 1.94 -12.73
N VAL A 77 8.15 1.09 -11.76
CA VAL A 77 9.12 0.48 -10.83
C VAL A 77 10.07 -0.45 -11.58
N THR A 78 9.55 -1.39 -12.37
CA THR A 78 10.37 -2.40 -13.06
C THR A 78 11.28 -1.81 -14.15
N SER A 79 10.90 -0.69 -14.76
CA SER A 79 11.78 0.03 -15.71
C SER A 79 12.84 0.91 -15.04
N SER A 80 12.62 1.31 -13.78
CA SER A 80 13.50 2.24 -13.06
C SER A 80 14.41 1.57 -12.03
N CYS A 81 14.10 0.33 -11.65
CA CYS A 81 14.76 -0.38 -10.56
C CYS A 81 15.55 -1.60 -11.07
N PRO A 82 16.59 -2.03 -10.34
CA PRO A 82 17.22 -3.31 -10.62
C PRO A 82 16.22 -4.47 -10.45
N PRO A 83 16.49 -5.64 -11.05
CA PRO A 83 15.74 -6.86 -10.81
C PRO A 83 15.67 -7.22 -9.32
N GLU A 84 14.63 -7.95 -8.94
CA GLU A 84 14.43 -8.38 -7.55
C GLU A 84 15.61 -9.19 -7.01
N ASP A 85 16.07 -8.81 -5.82
CA ASP A 85 17.07 -9.55 -5.05
C ASP A 85 16.44 -10.69 -4.22
N SER A 86 17.23 -11.34 -3.39
CA SER A 86 16.74 -12.43 -2.53
C SER A 86 15.71 -11.96 -1.49
N THR A 87 15.85 -10.75 -0.96
CA THR A 87 14.97 -10.19 0.07
C THR A 87 13.58 -9.95 -0.50
N LEU A 88 13.48 -9.36 -1.69
CA LEU A 88 12.21 -9.10 -2.36
C LEU A 88 11.49 -10.41 -2.72
N LYS A 89 12.23 -11.42 -3.20
CA LYS A 89 11.68 -12.76 -3.46
C LYS A 89 11.16 -13.42 -2.19
N GLU A 90 11.89 -13.27 -1.08
CA GLU A 90 11.48 -13.81 0.22
C GLU A 90 10.22 -13.11 0.76
N ILE A 91 10.10 -11.79 0.58
CA ILE A 91 8.88 -11.03 0.93
C ILE A 91 7.68 -11.59 0.18
N ARG A 92 7.80 -11.79 -1.13
CA ARG A 92 6.73 -12.35 -1.97
C ARG A 92 6.34 -13.76 -1.53
N GLU A 93 7.33 -14.64 -1.40
CA GLU A 93 7.10 -16.04 -1.02
C GLU A 93 6.45 -16.15 0.36
N THR A 94 6.97 -15.39 1.34
CA THR A 94 6.43 -15.36 2.71
C THR A 94 5.02 -14.83 2.74
N THR A 95 4.77 -13.71 2.05
CA THR A 95 3.45 -13.08 1.97
C THR A 95 2.44 -14.05 1.37
N PHE A 96 2.78 -14.66 0.22
CA PHE A 96 1.91 -15.63 -0.43
C PHE A 96 1.55 -16.79 0.52
N LYS A 97 2.56 -17.42 1.14
CA LYS A 97 2.35 -18.55 2.04
C LYS A 97 1.48 -18.18 3.23
N ASN A 98 1.76 -17.05 3.88
CA ASN A 98 1.02 -16.63 5.08
C ASN A 98 -0.44 -16.28 4.74
N VAL A 99 -0.68 -15.52 3.69
CA VAL A 99 -2.03 -15.16 3.24
C VAL A 99 -2.81 -16.40 2.81
N TYR A 100 -2.19 -17.30 2.06
CA TYR A 100 -2.83 -18.56 1.67
C TYR A 100 -3.19 -19.43 2.88
N LEU A 101 -2.30 -19.52 3.88
CA LEU A 101 -2.57 -20.29 5.10
C LEU A 101 -3.79 -19.75 5.86
N MET A 102 -3.97 -18.43 5.92
CA MET A 102 -5.07 -17.75 6.62
C MET A 102 -6.39 -17.79 5.85
N SER A 103 -6.35 -17.49 4.55
CA SER A 103 -7.54 -17.29 3.71
C SER A 103 -8.01 -18.55 2.98
N LYS A 104 -7.09 -19.48 2.71
CA LYS A 104 -7.28 -20.60 1.76
C LYS A 104 -7.66 -20.16 0.34
N ASN A 105 -7.37 -18.91 -0.03
CA ASN A 105 -7.62 -18.37 -1.36
C ASN A 105 -6.27 -18.03 -2.03
N SER A 106 -5.94 -18.75 -3.11
CA SER A 106 -4.66 -18.57 -3.83
C SER A 106 -4.61 -17.27 -4.61
N ASP A 107 -5.73 -16.79 -5.12
CA ASP A 107 -5.79 -15.58 -5.94
C ASP A 107 -5.53 -14.37 -5.04
N LEU A 108 -6.19 -14.31 -3.87
CA LEU A 108 -5.90 -13.32 -2.84
C LEU A 108 -4.42 -13.34 -2.43
N ALA A 109 -3.86 -14.52 -2.18
CA ALA A 109 -2.45 -14.67 -1.82
C ALA A 109 -1.52 -14.14 -2.93
N GLY A 110 -1.87 -14.36 -4.21
CA GLY A 110 -1.19 -13.81 -5.37
C GLY A 110 -1.21 -12.28 -5.36
N TYR A 111 -2.41 -11.68 -5.30
CA TYR A 111 -2.57 -10.22 -5.30
C TYR A 111 -1.81 -9.54 -4.15
N VAL A 112 -1.87 -10.09 -2.94
CA VAL A 112 -1.17 -9.49 -1.78
C VAL A 112 0.33 -9.67 -1.89
N SER A 113 0.80 -10.82 -2.39
CA SER A 113 2.23 -11.04 -2.70
C SER A 113 2.74 -10.02 -3.73
N ASP A 114 1.96 -9.76 -4.77
CA ASP A 114 2.27 -8.79 -5.80
C ASP A 114 2.31 -7.36 -5.28
N ASP A 115 1.36 -6.97 -4.44
CA ASP A 115 1.38 -5.67 -3.77
C ASP A 115 2.61 -5.50 -2.87
N MET A 116 2.92 -6.49 -2.02
CA MET A 116 4.06 -6.39 -1.10
C MET A 116 5.40 -6.34 -1.85
N GLY A 117 5.54 -7.11 -2.94
CA GLY A 117 6.71 -7.05 -3.80
C GLY A 117 6.88 -5.69 -4.47
N LEU A 118 5.79 -5.14 -5.02
CA LEU A 118 5.78 -3.81 -5.64
C LEU A 118 6.13 -2.70 -4.63
N ILE A 119 5.53 -2.74 -3.44
CA ILE A 119 5.82 -1.79 -2.36
C ILE A 119 7.28 -1.87 -1.94
N ALA A 120 7.79 -3.07 -1.67
CA ALA A 120 9.18 -3.27 -1.25
C ALA A 120 10.17 -2.79 -2.30
N GLN A 121 9.97 -3.14 -3.57
CA GLN A 121 10.86 -2.72 -4.65
C GLN A 121 10.87 -1.20 -4.82
N ALA A 122 9.71 -0.55 -4.76
CA ALA A 122 9.62 0.90 -4.83
C ALA A 122 10.31 1.58 -3.65
N PHE A 123 10.05 1.13 -2.42
CA PHE A 123 10.58 1.75 -1.21
C PHE A 123 12.10 1.59 -1.09
N GLU A 124 12.62 0.39 -1.36
CA GLU A 124 14.06 0.12 -1.32
C GLU A 124 14.83 1.02 -2.30
N ASN A 125 14.22 1.28 -3.47
CA ASN A 125 14.80 2.14 -4.51
C ASN A 125 14.35 3.60 -4.43
N LYS A 126 13.63 4.00 -3.37
CA LYS A 126 13.14 5.36 -3.10
C LYS A 126 12.31 5.95 -4.25
N ILE A 127 11.54 5.10 -4.93
CA ILE A 127 10.63 5.48 -6.00
C ILE A 127 9.31 5.95 -5.38
N ASP A 128 9.05 7.25 -5.47
CA ASP A 128 7.85 7.88 -4.91
C ASP A 128 6.68 7.82 -5.91
N ILE A 129 5.70 6.96 -5.62
CA ILE A 129 4.48 6.76 -6.42
C ILE A 129 3.27 6.79 -5.48
N ASP A 130 2.36 7.73 -5.71
CA ASP A 130 1.19 7.95 -4.85
C ASP A 130 0.32 6.70 -4.67
N PHE A 131 0.14 5.90 -5.74
CA PHE A 131 -0.62 4.64 -5.68
C PHE A 131 0.03 3.63 -4.71
N ILE A 132 1.34 3.42 -4.80
CA ILE A 132 2.09 2.49 -3.93
C ILE A 132 2.07 2.98 -2.48
N ASN A 133 2.23 4.29 -2.27
CA ASN A 133 2.12 4.91 -0.96
C ASN A 133 0.74 4.66 -0.34
N LYS A 134 -0.34 4.82 -1.11
CA LYS A 134 -1.71 4.52 -0.66
C LYS A 134 -1.92 3.04 -0.39
N LEU A 135 -1.41 2.12 -1.23
CA LEU A 135 -1.44 0.68 -0.97
C LEU A 135 -0.85 0.38 0.40
N TRP A 136 0.38 0.84 0.65
CA TRP A 136 1.07 0.61 1.92
C TRP A 136 0.30 1.19 3.11
N LYS A 137 -0.29 2.37 2.95
CA LYS A 137 -1.12 2.99 3.98
C LYS A 137 -2.34 2.12 4.33
N ILE A 138 -3.05 1.59 3.35
CA ILE A 138 -4.24 0.76 3.58
C ILE A 138 -3.85 -0.53 4.32
N TYR A 139 -2.78 -1.21 3.89
CA TYR A 139 -2.29 -2.39 4.59
C TYR A 139 -1.88 -2.09 6.04
N THR A 140 -1.18 -0.99 6.28
CA THR A 140 -0.79 -0.57 7.65
C THR A 140 -1.96 -0.11 8.51
N GLN A 141 -3.12 0.19 7.92
CA GLN A 141 -4.37 0.42 8.63
C GLN A 141 -5.13 -0.87 8.97
N GLY A 142 -4.62 -2.03 8.54
CA GLY A 142 -5.25 -3.33 8.80
C GLY A 142 -6.36 -3.68 7.81
N GLU A 143 -6.32 -3.10 6.61
CA GLU A 143 -7.34 -3.26 5.57
C GLU A 143 -6.77 -3.86 4.28
N PHE A 144 -7.62 -4.51 3.49
CA PHE A 144 -7.29 -4.96 2.14
C PHE A 144 -7.67 -3.87 1.11
N PRO A 145 -6.75 -3.48 0.20
CA PRO A 145 -7.00 -2.38 -0.74
C PRO A 145 -7.96 -2.78 -1.86
N ILE A 146 -9.25 -2.53 -1.64
CA ILE A 146 -10.29 -2.69 -2.68
C ILE A 146 -10.43 -1.46 -3.59
N GLN A 147 -10.07 -0.25 -3.13
CA GLN A 147 -10.18 1.01 -3.86
C GLN A 147 -9.10 2.01 -3.39
N ILE A 148 -8.55 2.84 -4.30
CA ILE A 148 -7.38 3.72 -4.05
C ILE A 148 -7.54 5.11 -4.67
#